data_AF-H5WYB0-F1
#
_entry.id   AF-H5WYB0-F1
#
_cell.length_a   1.000
_cell.length_b   1.000
_cell.length_c   1.000
_cell.angle_alpha   90.00
_cell.angle_beta   90.00
_cell.angle_gamma   90.00
#
_symmetry.space_group_name_H-M   'P 1'
#
loop_
_entity.id
_entity.type
_entity.pdbx_description
1 polymer ?
#
loop_
_entity_poly.entity_id
_entity_poly.type
_entity_poly.pdbx_seq_one_letter_code
_entity_poly.pdbx_strand_id
1 'polypeptide(L)'
;MPQSRTRSGSPPGASLAAALTRVTEAVQHAVDHRVTAGRGPDPAGLREETWQLIHLLGALGDLAAALAPQVGGYPERYRLHADDDVDPAEHVARTCRELAALRHALGEAEGAAREVYTAVSHLHAVPEDTTGTASRADHP
;
A
#
# COMPACT_ATOMS: atom_id res chain seq x y z
N MET A 1 3.07 -37.76 -30.68
CA MET A 1 4.00 -36.61 -30.51
C MET A 1 3.35 -35.62 -29.55
N PRO A 2 3.65 -35.67 -28.24
CA PRO A 2 3.06 -34.74 -27.27
C PRO A 2 3.77 -33.39 -27.35
N GLN A 3 2.99 -32.30 -27.45
CA GLN A 3 3.52 -30.95 -27.38
C GLN A 3 3.84 -30.61 -25.93
N SER A 4 5.12 -30.41 -25.64
CA SER A 4 5.62 -29.83 -24.40
C SER A 4 5.15 -28.38 -24.30
N ARG A 5 4.08 -28.12 -23.54
CA ARG A 5 3.79 -26.77 -23.04
C ARG A 5 4.87 -26.42 -22.03
N THR A 6 5.83 -25.60 -22.44
CA THR A 6 6.68 -24.86 -21.52
C THR A 6 5.79 -23.88 -20.76
N ARG A 7 5.39 -24.29 -19.55
CA ARG A 7 4.82 -23.39 -18.56
C ARG A 7 5.93 -22.39 -18.23
N SER A 8 5.89 -21.21 -18.84
CA SER A 8 6.71 -20.07 -18.45
C SER A 8 6.24 -19.63 -17.06
N GLY A 9 6.65 -20.38 -16.04
CA GLY A 9 6.45 -20.02 -14.66
C GLY A 9 7.55 -19.04 -14.31
N SER A 10 7.27 -17.74 -14.38
CA SER A 10 8.11 -16.76 -13.70
C SER A 10 8.25 -17.22 -12.24
N PRO A 11 9.46 -17.18 -11.65
CA PRO A 11 9.63 -17.52 -10.26
C PRO A 11 8.69 -16.64 -9.41
N PRO A 12 8.03 -17.17 -8.38
CA PRO A 12 7.03 -16.43 -7.60
C PRO A 12 7.53 -15.07 -7.08
N GLY A 13 8.83 -14.98 -6.77
CA GLY A 13 9.49 -13.73 -6.36
C GLY A 13 9.57 -12.66 -7.45
N ALA A 14 9.75 -13.04 -8.72
CA ALA A 14 9.73 -12.08 -9.84
C ALA A 14 8.32 -11.51 -10.05
N SER A 15 7.26 -12.29 -9.77
CA SER A 15 5.88 -11.79 -9.83
C SER A 15 5.53 -10.85 -8.68
N LEU A 16 6.03 -11.11 -7.46
CA LEU A 16 5.79 -10.25 -6.30
C LEU A 16 6.54 -8.92 -6.43
N ALA A 17 7.82 -8.95 -6.77
CA ALA A 17 8.60 -7.74 -6.97
C ALA A 17 7.96 -6.83 -8.03
N ALA A 18 7.57 -7.39 -9.18
CA ALA A 18 6.88 -6.62 -10.22
C ALA A 18 5.51 -6.10 -9.76
N ALA A 19 4.79 -6.82 -8.90
CA ALA A 19 3.54 -6.33 -8.33
C ALA A 19 3.77 -5.16 -7.37
N LEU A 20 4.76 -5.26 -6.49
CA LEU A 20 5.12 -4.18 -5.57
C LEU A 20 5.59 -2.93 -6.32
N THR A 21 6.38 -3.08 -7.39
CA THR A 21 6.77 -1.97 -8.27
C THR A 21 5.53 -1.28 -8.86
N ARG A 22 4.60 -2.03 -9.46
CA ARG A 22 3.37 -1.44 -10.02
C ARG A 22 2.52 -0.73 -8.98
N VAL A 23 2.39 -1.30 -7.78
CA VAL A 23 1.65 -0.65 -6.68
C VAL A 23 2.35 0.63 -6.26
N THR A 24 3.69 0.62 -6.17
CA THR A 24 4.49 1.80 -5.81
C THR A 24 4.31 2.92 -6.83
N GLU A 25 4.44 2.60 -8.12
CA GLU A 25 4.22 3.53 -9.22
C GLU A 25 2.80 4.11 -9.21
N ALA A 26 1.79 3.26 -9.00
CA ALA A 26 0.40 3.69 -8.93
C ALA A 26 0.13 4.64 -7.74
N VAL A 27 0.71 4.35 -6.57
CA VAL A 27 0.60 5.21 -5.38
C VAL A 27 1.30 6.55 -5.62
N GLN A 28 2.52 6.55 -6.18
CA GLN A 28 3.24 7.78 -6.51
C GLN A 28 2.46 8.64 -7.50
N HIS A 29 1.94 8.02 -8.57
CA HIS A 29 1.11 8.73 -9.54
C HIS A 29 -0.15 9.34 -8.93
N ALA A 30 -0.81 8.62 -8.01
CA ALA A 30 -1.97 9.13 -7.29
C ALA A 30 -1.61 10.31 -6.37
N VAL A 31 -0.46 10.27 -5.70
CA VAL A 31 0.04 11.38 -4.88
C VAL A 31 0.31 12.61 -5.74
N ASP A 32 1.01 12.46 -6.86
CA ASP A 32 1.30 13.57 -7.79
C ASP A 32 0.02 14.17 -8.36
N HIS A 33 -0.95 13.32 -8.72
CA HIS A 33 -2.26 13.78 -9.19
C HIS A 33 -3.03 14.56 -8.12
N ARG A 34 -2.93 14.18 -6.84
CA ARG A 34 -3.58 14.93 -5.74
C ARG A 34 -2.92 16.27 -5.45
N VAL A 35 -1.59 16.34 -5.55
CA VAL A 35 -0.83 17.59 -5.36
C VAL A 35 -1.19 18.59 -6.46
N THR A 36 -1.49 18.11 -7.66
CA THR A 36 -1.82 18.95 -8.83
C THR A 36 -3.32 19.20 -9.01
N ALA A 37 -4.19 18.31 -8.52
CA ALA A 37 -5.64 18.49 -8.58
C ALA A 37 -6.10 19.54 -7.56
N GLY A 38 -6.59 20.68 -8.05
CA GLY A 38 -7.10 21.78 -7.23
C GLY A 38 -8.37 21.48 -6.43
N ARG A 39 -8.95 20.28 -6.55
CA ARG A 39 -10.11 19.83 -5.75
C ARG A 39 -9.87 18.41 -5.25
N GLY A 40 -9.94 18.24 -3.93
CA GLY A 40 -9.83 16.93 -3.28
C GLY A 40 -11.02 16.01 -3.59
N PRO A 41 -10.90 14.70 -3.27
CA PRO A 41 -11.99 13.76 -3.44
C PRO A 41 -13.20 14.18 -2.58
N ASP A 42 -14.40 13.87 -3.06
CA ASP A 42 -15.58 13.94 -2.21
C ASP A 42 -15.49 12.89 -1.08
N PRO A 43 -16.35 12.97 -0.04
CA PRO A 43 -16.31 12.01 1.06
C PRO A 43 -16.50 10.56 0.62
N ALA A 44 -17.25 10.29 -0.45
CA ALA A 44 -17.46 8.93 -0.95
C ALA A 44 -16.18 8.36 -1.58
N GLY A 45 -15.47 9.17 -2.38
CA GLY A 45 -14.17 8.86 -2.94
C GLY A 45 -13.11 8.65 -1.86
N LEU A 46 -13.03 9.56 -0.88
CA LEU A 46 -12.07 9.45 0.22
C LEU A 46 -12.32 8.18 1.04
N ARG A 47 -13.59 7.81 1.28
CA ARG A 47 -13.95 6.57 1.98
C ARG A 47 -13.47 5.34 1.22
N GLU A 48 -13.70 5.28 -0.10
CA GLU A 48 -13.25 4.16 -0.93
C GLU A 48 -11.73 4.05 -0.94
N GLU A 49 -11.02 5.17 -1.13
CA GLU A 49 -9.56 5.18 -1.15
C GLU A 49 -8.96 4.77 0.20
N THR A 50 -9.55 5.23 1.30
CA THR A 50 -9.11 4.85 2.65
C THR A 50 -9.38 3.36 2.92
N TRP A 51 -10.47 2.81 2.38
CA TRP A 51 -10.73 1.37 2.45
C TRP A 51 -9.65 0.56 1.72
N GLN A 52 -9.26 0.98 0.51
CA GLN A 52 -8.17 0.32 -0.22
C GLN A 52 -6.82 0.45 0.51
N LEU A 53 -6.57 1.59 1.16
CA LEU A 53 -5.36 1.81 1.95
C LEU A 53 -5.27 0.84 3.15
N ILE A 54 -6.38 0.59 3.85
CA ILE A 54 -6.44 -0.39 4.95
C ILE A 54 -5.99 -1.77 4.47
N HIS A 55 -6.54 -2.24 3.35
CA HIS A 55 -6.17 -3.55 2.78
C HIS A 55 -4.71 -3.62 2.35
N LEU A 56 -4.20 -2.56 1.72
CA LEU A 56 -2.80 -2.50 1.29
C LEU A 56 -1.85 -2.56 2.49
N LEU A 57 -2.12 -1.79 3.55
CA LEU A 57 -1.28 -1.77 4.75
C LEU A 57 -1.29 -3.13 5.47
N GLY A 58 -2.46 -3.77 5.58
CA GLY A 58 -2.57 -5.13 6.12
C GLY A 58 -1.76 -6.14 5.32
N ALA A 59 -1.89 -6.14 4.00
CA ALA A 59 -1.15 -7.05 3.11
C ALA A 59 0.37 -6.84 3.18
N LEU A 60 0.84 -5.60 3.31
CA LEU A 60 2.27 -5.30 3.51
C LEU A 60 2.75 -5.79 4.88
N GLY A 61 1.91 -5.67 5.92
CA GLY A 61 2.21 -6.19 7.25
C GLY A 61 2.37 -7.72 7.25
N ASP A 62 1.49 -8.43 6.55
CA ASP A 62 1.56 -9.87 6.38
C ASP A 62 2.80 -10.28 5.57
N LEU A 63 3.16 -9.52 4.53
CA LEU A 63 4.40 -9.74 3.78
C LEU A 63 5.64 -9.60 4.67
N ALA A 64 5.72 -8.55 5.49
CA ALA A 64 6.82 -8.36 6.44
C ALA A 64 6.91 -9.53 7.45
N ALA A 65 5.76 -9.99 7.95
CA ALA A 65 5.68 -11.16 8.84
C ALA A 65 6.17 -12.45 8.15
N ALA A 66 5.83 -12.64 6.87
CA ALA A 66 6.21 -13.82 6.10
C ALA A 66 7.71 -13.85 5.72
N LEU A 67 8.35 -12.68 5.59
CA LEU A 67 9.78 -12.56 5.28
C LEU A 67 10.67 -12.85 6.51
N ALA A 68 10.24 -12.45 7.71
CA ALA A 68 11.03 -12.62 8.93
C ALA A 68 11.55 -14.05 9.18
N PRO A 69 10.73 -15.13 9.09
CA PRO A 69 11.23 -16.51 9.26
C PRO A 69 12.05 -16.99 8.07
N GLN A 70 11.90 -16.40 6.87
CA GLN A 70 12.74 -16.74 5.72
C GLN A 70 14.16 -16.24 5.93
N VAL A 71 14.30 -14.98 6.35
CA VAL A 71 15.58 -14.35 6.70
C VAL A 71 16.21 -15.02 7.91
N GLY A 72 15.43 -15.26 8.96
CA GLY A 72 15.93 -15.92 10.18
C GLY A 72 16.48 -17.32 9.93
N GLY A 73 16.02 -18.00 8.88
CA GLY A 73 16.50 -19.33 8.48
C GLY A 73 17.71 -19.33 7.53
N TYR A 74 18.32 -18.17 7.24
CA TYR A 74 19.47 -18.09 6.35
C TYR A 74 20.74 -18.75 6.90
N PRO A 75 21.12 -18.60 8.18
CA PRO A 75 22.31 -19.24 8.73
C PRO A 75 22.29 -20.78 8.63
N GLU A 76 21.12 -21.40 8.66
CA GLU A 76 20.96 -22.86 8.51
C GLU A 76 21.01 -23.32 7.06
N ARG A 77 20.73 -22.43 6.09
CA ARG A 77 20.60 -22.76 4.67
C ARG A 77 21.81 -22.35 3.84
N TYR A 78 22.54 -21.33 4.28
CA TYR A 78 23.58 -20.68 3.51
C TYR A 78 24.81 -20.39 4.36
N ARG A 79 25.98 -20.45 3.73
CA ARG A 79 27.20 -19.89 4.31
C ARG A 79 27.22 -18.39 4.01
N LEU A 80 27.04 -17.59 5.03
CA LEU A 80 26.95 -16.13 4.91
C LEU A 80 28.32 -15.48 5.04
N HIS A 81 28.51 -14.38 4.31
CA HIS A 81 29.65 -13.48 4.42
C HIS A 81 29.11 -12.05 4.40
N ALA A 82 29.77 -11.17 5.13
CA ALA A 82 29.44 -9.75 5.18
C ALA A 82 30.65 -8.97 4.65
N ASP A 83 30.39 -7.97 3.82
CA ASP A 83 31.43 -7.12 3.23
C ASP A 83 31.90 -6.02 4.20
N ASP A 84 31.14 -5.80 5.27
CA ASP A 84 31.55 -5.06 6.44
C ASP A 84 32.06 -6.04 7.52
N ASP A 85 32.96 -5.61 8.41
CA ASP A 85 33.54 -6.46 9.46
C ASP A 85 32.53 -6.91 10.56
N VAL A 86 31.23 -6.86 10.25
CA VAL A 86 30.13 -7.24 11.14
C VAL A 86 29.81 -8.72 10.94
N ASP A 87 29.48 -9.41 12.03
CA ASP A 87 29.06 -10.81 11.96
C ASP A 87 27.79 -10.94 11.09
N PRO A 88 27.77 -11.79 10.05
CA PRO A 88 26.56 -12.04 9.26
C PRO A 88 25.35 -12.47 10.09
N ALA A 89 25.55 -13.14 11.24
CA ALA A 89 24.48 -13.49 12.15
C ALA A 89 23.84 -12.24 12.81
N GLU A 90 24.64 -11.21 13.06
CA GLU A 90 24.14 -9.93 13.57
C GLU A 90 23.27 -9.22 12.54
N HIS A 91 23.68 -9.23 11.26
CA HIS A 91 22.88 -8.68 10.16
C HIS A 91 21.54 -9.39 10.02
N VAL A 92 21.52 -10.72 10.09
CA VAL A 92 20.28 -11.51 10.07
C VAL A 92 19.38 -11.13 11.25
N ALA A 93 19.93 -11.11 12.47
CA ALA A 93 19.17 -10.76 13.67
C ALA A 93 18.62 -9.33 13.61
N ARG A 94 19.41 -8.37 13.09
CA ARG A 94 19.00 -6.99 12.88
C ARG A 94 17.86 -6.90 11.87
N THR A 95 18.00 -7.56 10.73
CA THR A 95 16.97 -7.61 9.68
C THR A 95 15.66 -8.19 10.21
N CYS A 96 15.70 -9.27 11.00
CA CYS A 96 14.50 -9.84 11.63
C CYS A 96 13.83 -8.84 12.59
N ARG A 97 14.60 -8.07 13.37
CA ARG A 97 14.04 -7.01 14.23
C ARG A 97 13.42 -5.88 13.42
N GLU A 98 14.06 -5.47 12.33
CA GLU A 98 13.54 -4.43 11.44
C GLU A 98 12.25 -4.86 10.74
N LEU A 99 12.14 -6.12 10.30
CA LEU A 99 10.89 -6.67 9.75
C LEU A 99 9.77 -6.72 10.79
N ALA A 100 10.09 -7.05 12.05
CA ALA A 100 9.11 -7.00 13.13
C ALA A 100 8.65 -5.57 13.43
N ALA A 101 9.58 -4.61 13.46
CA ALA A 101 9.28 -3.19 13.63
C ALA A 101 8.43 -2.64 12.47
N LEU A 102 8.76 -3.01 11.23
CA LEU A 102 7.99 -2.65 10.04
C LEU A 102 6.56 -3.18 10.11
N ARG A 103 6.38 -4.45 10.47
CA ARG A 103 5.05 -5.05 10.67
C ARG A 103 4.24 -4.27 11.70
N HIS A 104 4.85 -3.91 12.83
CA HIS A 104 4.17 -3.14 13.86
C HIS A 104 3.76 -1.76 13.35
N ALA A 105 4.66 -1.02 12.70
CA ALA A 105 4.38 0.29 12.14
C ALA A 105 3.26 0.26 11.09
N LEU A 106 3.21 -0.79 10.25
CA LEU A 106 2.12 -0.99 9.30
C LEU A 106 0.78 -1.27 9.98
N GLY A 107 0.77 -1.99 11.11
CA GLY A 107 -0.42 -2.20 11.92
C GLY A 107 -0.95 -0.90 12.54
N GLU A 108 -0.06 -0.05 13.06
CA GLU A 108 -0.43 1.28 13.56
C GLU A 108 -1.00 2.17 12.44
N ALA A 109 -0.36 2.16 11.26
CA ALA A 109 -0.85 2.90 10.10
C ALA A 109 -2.22 2.38 9.63
N GLU A 110 -2.45 1.07 9.64
CA GLU A 110 -3.75 0.47 9.32
C GLU A 110 -4.82 0.91 10.33
N GLY A 111 -4.48 0.96 11.62
CA GLY A 111 -5.33 1.49 12.68
C GLY A 111 -5.75 2.94 12.41
N ALA A 112 -4.77 3.81 12.12
CA ALA A 112 -5.04 5.20 11.76
C ALA A 112 -5.91 5.34 10.50
N ALA A 113 -5.68 4.50 9.47
CA ALA A 113 -6.51 4.48 8.27
C ALA A 113 -7.96 4.06 8.57
N ARG A 114 -8.18 3.10 9.49
CA ARG A 114 -9.53 2.72 9.95
C ARG A 114 -10.23 3.89 10.66
N GLU A 115 -9.54 4.65 11.48
CA GLU A 115 -10.12 5.84 12.13
C GLU A 115 -10.58 6.88 11.10
N VAL A 116 -9.75 7.15 10.07
CA VAL A 116 -10.12 8.03 8.95
C VAL A 116 -11.34 7.48 8.20
N TYR A 117 -11.34 6.19 7.87
CA TYR A 117 -12.47 5.55 7.19
C TYR A 117 -13.77 5.71 7.97
N THR A 118 -13.73 5.46 9.29
CA THR A 118 -14.89 5.61 10.17
C THR A 118 -15.37 7.06 10.20
N ALA A 119 -14.46 8.02 10.39
CA ALA A 119 -14.82 9.43 10.42
C ALA A 119 -15.47 9.89 9.11
N VAL A 120 -14.89 9.52 7.96
CA VAL A 120 -15.40 9.90 6.64
C VAL A 120 -16.71 9.19 6.30
N SER A 121 -16.95 7.98 6.81
CA SER A 121 -18.20 7.23 6.60
C SER A 121 -19.43 7.92 7.21
N HIS A 122 -19.23 8.85 8.14
CA HIS A 122 -20.29 9.67 8.72
C HIS A 122 -20.53 11.00 7.97
N LEU A 123 -19.72 11.29 6.93
CA LEU A 123 -19.84 12.52 6.15
C LEU A 123 -20.74 12.29 4.93
N HIS A 124 -21.66 13.22 4.71
CA HIS A 124 -22.51 13.26 3.52
C HIS A 124 -22.26 14.57 2.78
N ALA A 125 -21.87 14.47 1.50
CA ALA A 125 -21.77 15.65 0.64
C ALA A 125 -23.17 16.05 0.17
N VAL A 126 -23.54 17.30 0.41
CA VAL A 126 -24.68 17.94 -0.23
C VAL A 126 -24.09 18.82 -1.34
N PRO A 127 -24.61 18.77 -2.58
CA PRO A 127 -24.18 19.69 -3.63
C PRO A 127 -24.33 21.14 -3.15
N GLU A 128 -23.34 21.99 -3.39
CA GLU A 128 -23.56 23.43 -3.26
C GLU A 128 -24.64 23.84 -4.26
N ASP A 129 -25.78 24.28 -3.74
CA ASP A 129 -26.88 24.83 -4.52
C ASP A 129 -26.36 25.98 -5.38
N THR A 130 -26.20 25.75 -6.68
CA THR A 130 -26.11 26.82 -7.68
C THR A 130 -27.50 27.41 -7.89
N THR A 131 -28.11 27.95 -6.84
CA THR A 131 -29.44 28.55 -6.87
C THR A 131 -29.32 29.98 -6.37
N GLY A 132 -28.82 30.86 -7.22
CA GLY A 132 -28.61 32.25 -6.83
C GLY A 132 -28.17 33.22 -7.94
N THR A 133 -28.90 33.30 -9.06
CA THR A 133 -29.14 34.51 -9.91
C THR A 133 -29.67 34.05 -11.28
N ALA A 134 -30.77 34.53 -11.87
CA ALA A 134 -31.79 35.49 -11.49
C ALA A 134 -33.01 35.22 -12.39
N SER A 135 -34.18 35.04 -11.76
CA SER A 135 -35.47 35.27 -12.41
C SER A 135 -35.75 36.78 -12.41
N ARG A 136 -35.75 37.41 -13.60
CA ARG A 136 -36.35 38.72 -13.94
C ARG A 136 -36.03 38.99 -15.43
N ALA A 137 -36.95 39.17 -16.37
CA ALA A 137 -38.36 39.51 -16.31
C ALA A 137 -39.04 39.12 -17.64
N ASP A 138 -40.19 38.45 -17.59
CA ASP A 138 -41.38 38.83 -18.38
C ASP A 138 -42.04 39.98 -17.58
N HIS A 139 -42.62 41.06 -18.10
CA HIS A 139 -43.36 41.37 -19.32
C HIS A 139 -43.39 42.94 -19.40
N PRO A 140 -43.95 43.64 -20.42
CA PRO A 140 -45.11 43.31 -21.25
C PRO A 140 -44.81 43.11 -22.75
#